data_AF-A0A961LVD8-F1
#
_entry.id   AF-A0A961LVD8-F1
#
_cell.length_a   1.000
_cell.length_b   1.000
_cell.length_c   1.000
_cell.angle_alpha   90.00
_cell.angle_beta   90.00
_cell.angle_gamma   90.00
#
_symmetry.space_group_name_H-M   'P 1'
#
loop_
_entity.id
_entity.type
_entity.pdbx_description
1 polymer ?
#
loop_
_entity_poly.entity_id
_entity_poly.type
_entity_poly.pdbx_seq_one_letter_code
_entity_poly.pdbx_strand_id
1 'polypeptide(L)'
;MNIARKTRNLIGALVAAATLTLAPMAQAVDFRGGGAITDFTGCSAQGWSGAAFVRARFRLADGASNGLNNLSLFMPDGTINLAIDDPLADTRTWRRSYGNATFYEWGNWDPRPRVRFRQVTPIGGATVAEATDLLLRIRVRGFNWMPACEVMIVLALHRE
;
A
#
# COMPACT_ATOMS: atom_id res chain seq x y z
N MET A 1 -61.52 -56.68 -10.66
CA MET A 1 -61.09 -55.27 -10.48
C MET A 1 -59.58 -55.21 -10.66
N ASN A 2 -59.11 -54.84 -11.86
CA ASN A 2 -57.69 -54.88 -12.23
C ASN A 2 -57.03 -53.52 -12.00
N ILE A 3 -56.26 -53.40 -10.92
CA ILE A 3 -55.39 -52.25 -10.65
C ILE A 3 -54.05 -52.52 -11.35
N ALA A 4 -53.98 -52.24 -12.64
CA ALA A 4 -52.74 -52.39 -13.40
C ALA A 4 -52.71 -51.43 -14.60
N ARG A 5 -52.43 -50.14 -14.34
CA ARG A 5 -51.89 -49.17 -15.32
C ARG A 5 -51.63 -47.83 -14.63
N LYS A 6 -50.42 -47.62 -14.14
CA LYS A 6 -49.81 -46.28 -14.01
C LYS A 6 -48.31 -46.38 -13.70
N THR A 7 -47.59 -47.14 -14.52
CA THR A 7 -46.14 -47.01 -14.68
C THR A 7 -45.87 -46.01 -15.79
N ARG A 8 -45.50 -44.78 -15.42
CA ARG A 8 -44.71 -43.83 -16.20
C ARG A 8 -44.77 -42.47 -15.48
N ASN A 9 -43.67 -42.10 -14.82
CA ASN A 9 -42.93 -40.90 -15.20
C ASN A 9 -41.65 -40.86 -14.37
N LEU A 10 -40.59 -41.30 -15.04
CA LEU A 10 -39.20 -41.20 -14.67
C LEU A 10 -38.84 -39.74 -14.35
N ILE A 11 -38.30 -39.54 -13.15
CA ILE A 11 -36.93 -39.06 -12.94
C ILE A 11 -36.50 -37.97 -13.93
N GLY A 12 -36.72 -36.72 -13.52
CA GLY A 12 -36.13 -35.53 -14.10
C GLY A 12 -35.56 -34.66 -13.00
N ALA A 13 -34.65 -35.20 -12.19
CA ALA A 13 -33.90 -34.42 -11.22
C ALA A 13 -32.92 -33.53 -11.99
N LEU A 14 -33.31 -32.28 -12.20
CA LEU A 14 -32.46 -31.24 -12.77
C LEU A 14 -31.41 -30.88 -11.72
N VAL A 15 -30.23 -31.51 -11.78
CA VAL A 15 -29.07 -31.04 -11.01
C VAL A 15 -28.52 -29.82 -11.73
N ALA A 16 -29.03 -28.65 -11.37
CA ALA A 16 -28.37 -27.39 -11.68
C ALA A 16 -27.09 -27.30 -10.83
N ALA A 17 -26.00 -27.86 -11.36
CA ALA A 17 -24.68 -27.63 -10.81
C ALA A 17 -24.34 -26.15 -11.04
N ALA A 18 -24.63 -25.31 -10.04
CA ALA A 18 -24.12 -23.96 -9.97
C ALA A 18 -22.59 -24.08 -9.83
N THR A 19 -21.87 -24.06 -10.95
CA THR A 19 -20.45 -23.74 -10.96
C THR A 19 -20.33 -22.29 -10.51
N LEU A 20 -20.24 -22.07 -9.20
CA LEU A 20 -19.69 -20.85 -8.65
C LEU A 20 -18.25 -20.76 -9.16
N THR A 21 -18.05 -19.97 -10.21
CA THR A 21 -16.72 -19.46 -10.53
C THR A 21 -16.31 -18.60 -9.35
N LEU A 22 -15.58 -19.18 -8.41
CA LEU A 22 -14.82 -18.45 -7.41
C LEU A 22 -13.84 -17.59 -8.21
N ALA A 23 -14.22 -16.33 -8.47
CA ALA A 23 -13.28 -15.35 -8.94
C ALA A 23 -12.12 -15.35 -7.94
N PRO A 24 -10.87 -15.54 -8.39
CA PRO A 24 -9.73 -15.48 -7.48
C PRO A 24 -9.78 -14.12 -6.80
N MET A 25 -9.82 -14.12 -5.46
CA MET A 25 -9.64 -12.88 -4.71
C MET A 25 -8.30 -12.30 -5.16
N ALA A 26 -8.30 -11.08 -5.68
CA ALA A 26 -7.08 -10.38 -6.02
C ALA A 26 -6.20 -10.33 -4.78
N GLN A 27 -5.10 -11.08 -4.79
CA GLN A 27 -4.18 -11.11 -3.66
C GLN A 27 -3.53 -9.73 -3.53
N ALA A 28 -3.54 -9.18 -2.32
CA ALA A 28 -2.82 -7.97 -2.04
C ALA A 28 -1.32 -8.22 -2.30
N VAL A 29 -0.74 -7.44 -3.20
CA VAL A 29 0.68 -7.54 -3.51
C VAL A 29 1.46 -6.78 -2.45
N ASP A 30 2.32 -7.50 -1.73
CA ASP A 30 3.21 -6.95 -0.72
C ASP A 30 4.65 -6.91 -1.26
N PHE A 31 5.32 -5.78 -1.05
CA PHE A 31 6.73 -5.58 -1.33
C PHE A 31 7.47 -5.30 -0.03
N ARG A 32 8.67 -5.87 0.13
CA ARG A 32 9.54 -5.61 1.28
C ARG A 32 10.94 -5.25 0.84
N GLY A 33 11.63 -4.48 1.67
CA GLY A 33 13.01 -4.09 1.42
C GLY A 33 13.40 -2.93 2.30
N GLY A 34 14.10 -1.96 1.73
CA GLY A 34 14.56 -0.80 2.46
C GLY A 34 15.27 0.22 1.60
N GLY A 35 15.91 1.17 2.25
CA GLY A 35 16.67 2.21 1.59
C GLY A 35 17.01 3.32 2.57
N ALA A 36 16.88 4.56 2.13
CA ALA A 36 17.26 5.72 2.93
C ALA A 36 16.26 6.88 2.80
N ILE A 37 16.14 7.62 3.89
CA ILE A 37 15.56 8.95 3.96
C ILE A 37 16.72 9.94 3.87
N THR A 38 16.59 10.92 2.98
CA THR A 38 17.65 11.83 2.55
C THR A 38 17.09 13.23 2.31
N ASP A 39 17.94 14.19 1.95
CA ASP A 39 17.57 15.56 1.58
C ASP A 39 16.69 16.28 2.63
N PHE A 40 16.99 16.07 3.90
CA PHE A 40 16.28 16.70 5.01
C PHE A 40 16.38 18.22 4.92
N THR A 41 15.23 18.88 4.79
CA THR A 41 15.11 20.34 4.75
C THR A 41 14.09 20.77 5.80
N GLY A 42 14.48 21.63 6.75
CA GLY A 42 13.56 22.10 7.80
C GLY A 42 13.22 21.07 8.88
N CYS A 43 14.07 20.04 9.05
CA CYS A 43 13.85 18.92 9.97
C CYS A 43 14.77 18.94 11.22
N SER A 44 15.70 19.89 11.29
CA SER A 44 16.75 19.94 12.31
C SER A 44 16.24 20.09 13.75
N ALA A 45 15.05 20.66 13.92
CA ALA A 45 14.41 20.83 15.24
C ALA A 45 14.15 19.49 15.96
N GLN A 46 14.08 18.38 15.22
CA GLN A 46 13.87 17.03 15.73
C GLN A 46 15.11 16.14 15.53
N GLY A 47 16.29 16.76 15.35
CA GLY A 47 17.57 16.05 15.22
C GLY A 47 17.80 15.35 13.88
N TRP A 48 16.85 15.42 12.94
CA TRP A 48 16.98 14.81 11.63
C TRP A 48 18.01 15.56 10.78
N SER A 49 19.12 14.87 10.50
CA SER A 49 20.20 15.33 9.63
C SER A 49 20.93 14.12 9.03
N GLY A 50 21.63 14.31 7.90
CA GLY A 50 22.30 13.22 7.20
C GLY A 50 21.32 12.21 6.59
N ALA A 51 21.82 11.12 6.01
CA ALA A 51 20.96 10.05 5.49
C ALA A 51 20.56 9.09 6.62
N ALA A 52 19.27 8.74 6.70
CA ALA A 52 18.75 7.77 7.67
C ALA A 52 18.30 6.49 6.96
N PHE A 53 18.87 5.35 7.31
CA PHE A 53 18.52 4.07 6.69
C PHE A 53 17.26 3.47 7.31
N VAL A 54 16.38 2.94 6.46
CA VAL A 54 15.09 2.40 6.88
C VAL A 54 14.78 1.08 6.19
N ARG A 55 14.07 0.21 6.91
CA ARG A 55 13.37 -0.92 6.28
C ARG A 55 11.97 -0.47 5.89
N ALA A 56 11.41 -1.06 4.85
CA ALA A 56 10.11 -0.66 4.37
C ALA A 56 9.28 -1.86 3.91
N ARG A 57 7.95 -1.74 4.08
CA ARG A 57 6.95 -2.60 3.47
C ARG A 57 5.99 -1.74 2.68
N PHE A 58 5.72 -2.11 1.44
CA PHE A 58 4.76 -1.43 0.60
C PHE A 58 3.69 -2.41 0.13
N ARG A 59 2.43 -2.11 0.45
CA ARG A 59 1.27 -2.93 0.10
C ARG A 59 0.45 -2.19 -0.94
N LEU A 60 0.18 -2.85 -2.07
CA LEU A 60 -0.75 -2.32 -3.06
C LEU A 60 -2.20 -2.47 -2.58
N ALA A 61 -3.04 -1.52 -2.98
CA ALA A 61 -4.48 -1.66 -2.89
C ALA A 61 -4.92 -2.97 -3.57
N ASP A 62 -5.80 -3.74 -2.93
CA ASP A 62 -6.48 -4.83 -3.63
C ASP A 62 -7.40 -4.24 -4.71
N GLY A 63 -7.51 -4.92 -5.85
CA GLY A 63 -8.00 -4.38 -7.12
C GLY A 63 -9.49 -3.99 -7.21
N ALA A 64 -10.06 -3.34 -6.21
CA ALA A 64 -11.40 -2.75 -6.28
C ALA A 64 -11.33 -1.25 -5.96
N SER A 65 -11.37 -0.42 -7.01
CA SER A 65 -11.88 0.96 -7.03
C SER A 65 -11.92 1.66 -5.65
N ASN A 66 -10.88 2.45 -5.34
CA ASN A 66 -10.71 3.32 -4.15
C ASN A 66 -9.82 2.79 -2.99
N GLY A 67 -8.97 1.80 -3.24
CA GLY A 67 -8.00 1.35 -2.22
C GLY A 67 -6.83 2.32 -2.03
N LEU A 68 -6.37 2.48 -0.78
CA LEU A 68 -5.14 3.20 -0.45
C LEU A 68 -3.97 2.21 -0.46
N ASN A 69 -2.92 2.53 -1.23
CA ASN A 69 -1.63 1.85 -1.10
C ASN A 69 -1.04 2.21 0.28
N ASN A 70 -0.33 1.29 0.93
CA ASN A 70 0.23 1.54 2.26
C ASN A 70 1.75 1.33 2.27
N LEU A 71 2.49 2.38 2.63
CA LEU A 71 3.93 2.35 2.84
C LEU A 71 4.24 2.46 4.33
N SER A 72 4.76 1.38 4.90
CA SER A 72 5.31 1.35 6.26
C SER A 72 6.82 1.49 6.22
N LEU A 73 7.37 2.44 6.97
CA LEU A 73 8.80 2.65 7.18
C LEU A 73 9.13 2.27 8.62
N PHE A 74 10.06 1.34 8.78
CA PHE A 74 10.54 0.86 10.07
C PHE A 74 11.92 1.45 10.34
N MET A 75 11.99 2.27 11.38
CA MET A 75 13.21 2.88 11.89
C MET A 75 13.56 2.25 13.24
N PRO A 76 14.80 2.42 13.73
CA PRO A 76 15.21 1.89 15.03
C PRO A 76 14.36 2.37 16.22
N ASP A 77 13.79 3.57 16.11
CA ASP A 77 13.10 4.31 17.16
C ASP A 77 11.57 4.39 16.96
N GLY A 78 11.06 3.85 15.85
CA GLY A 78 9.64 3.95 15.54
C GLY A 78 9.24 3.42 14.16
N THR A 79 7.98 3.67 13.82
CA THR A 79 7.39 3.30 12.53
C THR A 79 6.54 4.44 12.00
N ILE A 80 6.67 4.73 10.70
CA ILE A 80 5.80 5.65 9.98
C ILE A 80 4.98 4.84 8.99
N ASN A 81 3.67 5.06 8.92
CA ASN A 81 2.79 4.50 7.90
C ASN A 81 2.20 5.63 7.05
N LEU A 82 2.25 5.46 5.74
CA LEU A 82 1.77 6.41 4.75
C LEU A 82 0.76 5.71 3.85
N ALA A 83 -0.48 6.19 3.85
CA ALA A 83 -1.53 5.80 2.93
C ALA A 83 -1.46 6.68 1.67
N ILE A 84 -1.19 6.08 0.53
CA ILE A 84 -0.94 6.72 -0.76
C ILE A 84 -2.09 6.38 -1.70
N ASP A 85 -2.78 7.39 -2.23
CA ASP A 85 -3.87 7.21 -3.18
C ASP A 85 -3.39 6.48 -4.44
N ASP A 86 -4.18 5.52 -4.91
CA ASP A 86 -4.05 4.93 -6.23
C ASP A 86 -4.63 5.86 -7.32
N PRO A 87 -4.08 5.93 -8.55
CA PRO A 87 -2.86 5.27 -9.02
C PRO A 87 -1.58 5.91 -8.47
N LEU A 88 -0.55 5.08 -8.30
CA LEU A 88 0.83 5.54 -8.14
C LEU A 88 1.30 6.19 -9.45
N ALA A 89 1.11 7.51 -9.54
CA ALA A 89 1.52 8.30 -10.70
C ALA A 89 2.64 9.27 -10.33
N ASP A 90 3.58 9.47 -11.25
CA ASP A 90 4.49 10.61 -11.20
C ASP A 90 3.68 11.90 -11.43
N THR A 91 3.45 12.65 -10.35
CA THR A 91 2.73 13.92 -10.43
C THR A 91 3.67 15.09 -10.17
N ARG A 92 3.54 16.14 -11.00
CA ARG A 92 4.19 17.45 -10.73
C ARG A 92 3.54 18.20 -9.56
N THR A 93 2.35 17.77 -9.15
CA THR A 93 1.56 18.33 -8.05
C THR A 93 1.73 17.52 -6.78
N TRP A 94 1.79 18.21 -5.65
CA TRP A 94 1.76 17.59 -4.33
C TRP A 94 0.39 16.96 -4.06
N ARG A 95 0.34 15.65 -3.88
CA ARG A 95 -0.89 14.95 -3.47
C ARG A 95 -0.91 14.80 -1.96
N ARG A 96 -2.09 14.92 -1.36
CA ARG A 96 -2.25 14.63 0.08
C ARG A 96 -2.20 13.12 0.26
N SER A 97 -1.45 12.69 1.25
CA SER A 97 -1.46 11.35 1.80
C SER A 97 -1.89 11.47 3.26
N TYR A 98 -2.59 10.45 3.73
CA TYR A 98 -2.89 10.27 5.14
C TYR A 98 -1.83 9.36 5.72
N GLY A 99 -1.39 9.60 6.93
CA GLY A 99 -0.46 8.70 7.59
C GLY A 99 -0.67 8.72 9.08
N ASN A 100 0.06 7.85 9.74
CA ASN A 100 0.28 7.88 11.18
C ASN A 100 1.74 7.52 11.42
N ALA A 101 2.29 7.98 12.53
CA ALA A 101 3.57 7.49 12.96
C ALA A 101 3.54 7.21 14.44
N THR A 102 4.41 6.29 14.85
CA THR A 102 4.50 5.80 16.21
C THR A 102 5.98 5.76 16.54
N PHE A 103 6.40 6.64 17.44
CA PHE A 103 7.77 6.69 17.96
C PHE A 103 7.73 6.51 19.47
N TYR A 104 8.88 6.18 20.05
CA TYR A 104 9.03 5.96 21.48
C TYR A 104 8.87 7.24 22.35
N GLU A 105 8.59 8.42 21.77
CA GLU A 105 8.48 9.66 22.54
C GLU A 105 7.19 9.78 23.39
N TRP A 106 7.35 10.34 24.59
CA TRP A 106 6.27 10.66 25.51
C TRP A 106 5.62 12.00 25.12
N GLY A 107 4.43 11.98 24.50
CA GLY A 107 3.66 13.21 24.27
C GLY A 107 2.41 13.03 23.39
N ASN A 108 1.42 13.92 23.57
CA ASN A 108 0.20 14.01 22.76
C ASN A 108 0.54 14.50 21.34
N TRP A 109 0.93 13.59 20.45
CA TRP A 109 1.10 13.87 19.03
C TRP A 109 -0.26 13.82 18.31
N ASP A 110 -0.50 14.74 17.38
CA ASP A 110 -1.66 14.70 16.48
C ASP A 110 -1.58 13.42 15.63
N PRO A 111 -2.50 12.46 15.75
CA PRO A 111 -2.42 11.17 15.08
C PRO A 111 -2.61 11.26 13.55
N ARG A 112 -2.77 12.46 12.96
CA ARG A 112 -3.15 12.64 11.54
C ARG A 112 -2.21 13.58 10.76
N PRO A 113 -0.93 13.25 10.58
CA PRO A 113 -0.02 14.03 9.75
C PRO A 113 -0.54 14.10 8.31
N ARG A 114 -0.69 15.32 7.81
CA ARG A 114 -0.99 15.59 6.40
C ARG A 114 0.31 15.52 5.61
N VAL A 115 0.76 14.31 5.32
CA VAL A 115 1.91 14.08 4.46
C VAL A 115 1.54 14.46 3.03
N ARG A 116 2.43 15.14 2.32
CA ARG A 116 2.29 15.32 0.87
C ARG A 116 3.38 14.56 0.16
N PHE A 117 3.02 13.81 -0.88
CA PHE A 117 3.97 13.04 -1.67
C PHE A 117 4.12 13.62 -3.07
N ARG A 118 5.32 13.45 -3.64
CA ARG A 118 5.64 13.73 -5.04
C ARG A 118 6.56 12.65 -5.59
N GLN A 119 6.14 12.12 -6.75
CA GLN A 119 6.78 11.14 -7.62
C GLN A 119 6.94 9.72 -7.04
N VAL A 120 6.49 8.74 -7.81
CA VAL A 120 6.68 7.29 -7.62
C VAL A 120 7.01 6.76 -9.01
N THR A 121 8.17 6.15 -9.19
CA THR A 121 8.62 5.68 -10.51
C THR A 121 8.97 4.20 -10.43
N PRO A 122 8.08 3.27 -10.81
CA PRO A 122 8.48 1.88 -10.96
C PRO A 122 9.58 1.78 -12.03
N ILE A 123 10.67 1.08 -11.72
CA ILE A 123 11.76 0.81 -12.67
C ILE A 123 11.51 -0.57 -13.28
N GLY A 124 11.51 -0.67 -14.61
CA GLY A 124 11.38 -1.94 -15.33
C GLY A 124 10.22 -2.05 -16.33
N GLY A 125 9.42 -1.00 -16.53
CA GLY A 125 8.40 -0.95 -17.60
C GLY A 125 7.15 -1.81 -17.39
N ALA A 126 7.16 -2.74 -16.42
CA ALA A 126 5.98 -3.45 -15.95
C ALA A 126 5.05 -2.52 -15.16
N THR A 127 3.74 -2.83 -15.13
CA THR A 127 2.83 -2.14 -14.21
C THR A 127 3.24 -2.42 -12.76
N VAL A 128 2.96 -1.51 -11.82
CA VAL A 128 3.32 -1.72 -10.40
C VAL A 128 2.75 -3.04 -9.87
N ALA A 129 1.54 -3.42 -10.33
CA ALA A 129 0.87 -4.68 -9.98
C ALA A 129 1.59 -5.94 -10.52
N GLU A 130 2.45 -5.81 -11.53
CA GLU A 130 3.20 -6.91 -12.15
C GLU A 130 4.70 -6.89 -11.83
N ALA A 131 5.21 -5.78 -11.26
CA ALA A 131 6.62 -5.61 -10.96
C ALA A 131 7.12 -6.60 -9.87
N THR A 132 8.24 -7.27 -10.13
CA THR A 132 8.97 -8.08 -9.13
C THR A 132 9.78 -7.20 -8.20
N ASP A 133 10.41 -6.16 -8.75
CA ASP A 133 11.20 -5.18 -8.01
C ASP A 133 10.63 -3.78 -8.20
N LEU A 134 10.64 -2.99 -7.14
CA LEU A 134 10.10 -1.65 -7.10
C LEU A 134 11.14 -0.70 -6.53
N LEU A 135 11.52 0.29 -7.32
CA LEU A 135 12.29 1.43 -6.85
C LEU A 135 11.33 2.60 -6.59
N LEU A 136 11.28 3.09 -5.36
CA LEU A 136 10.42 4.21 -4.98
C LEU A 136 11.28 5.40 -4.62
N ARG A 137 10.99 6.56 -5.21
CA ARG A 137 11.61 7.85 -4.84
C ARG A 137 10.52 8.85 -4.49
N ILE A 138 10.20 8.96 -3.21
CA ILE A 138 9.06 9.73 -2.72
C ILE A 138 9.56 10.96 -2.00
N ARG A 139 9.19 12.14 -2.48
CA ARG A 139 9.41 13.38 -1.73
C ARG A 139 8.25 13.61 -0.78
N VAL A 140 8.54 13.80 0.51
CA VAL A 140 7.55 13.94 1.59
C VAL A 140 7.69 15.31 2.24
N ARG A 141 6.60 16.07 2.33
CA ARG A 141 6.50 17.29 3.15
C ARG A 141 5.59 17.05 4.35
N GLY A 142 5.96 17.60 5.51
CA GLY A 142 5.29 17.31 6.77
C GLY A 142 5.86 16.08 7.47
N PHE A 143 7.10 15.69 7.16
CA PHE A 143 7.71 14.48 7.69
C PHE A 143 7.86 14.57 9.22
N ASN A 144 7.62 13.45 9.91
CA ASN A 144 7.61 13.39 11.36
C ASN A 144 6.76 14.51 12.00
N TRP A 145 5.58 14.77 11.43
CA TRP A 145 4.63 15.83 11.81
C TRP A 145 5.19 17.26 11.91
N MET A 146 6.34 17.53 11.31
CA MET A 146 6.89 18.88 11.22
C MET A 146 6.45 19.52 9.90
N PRO A 147 5.57 20.54 9.89
CA PRO A 147 5.02 21.11 8.66
C PRO A 147 6.08 21.67 7.69
N ALA A 148 7.21 22.10 8.23
CA ALA A 148 8.35 22.62 7.48
C ALA A 148 9.37 21.54 7.08
N CYS A 149 9.28 20.32 7.63
CA CYS A 149 10.21 19.24 7.32
C CYS A 149 9.84 18.57 5.99
N GLU A 150 10.73 18.69 5.03
CA GLU A 150 10.71 17.99 3.76
C GLU A 150 11.86 16.97 3.71
N VAL A 151 11.57 15.79 3.20
CA VAL A 151 12.54 14.71 3.03
C VAL A 151 12.33 14.01 1.69
N MET A 152 13.33 13.25 1.28
CA MET A 152 13.25 12.36 0.14
C MET A 152 13.53 10.92 0.60
N ILE A 153 12.56 10.04 0.36
CA ILE A 153 12.63 8.63 0.68
C ILE A 153 12.98 7.89 -0.61
N VAL A 154 14.07 7.13 -0.60
CA VAL A 154 14.50 6.28 -1.72
C VAL A 154 14.52 4.85 -1.24
N LEU A 155 13.72 3.97 -1.85
CA LEU A 155 13.56 2.57 -1.46
C LEU A 155 13.80 1.65 -2.65
N ALA A 156 14.42 0.51 -2.37
CA ALA A 156 14.45 -0.67 -3.23
C ALA A 156 13.68 -1.79 -2.53
N LEU A 157 12.61 -2.24 -3.16
CA LEU A 157 11.68 -3.23 -2.60
C LEU A 157 11.53 -4.40 -3.56
N HIS A 158 11.37 -5.60 -3.01
CA HIS A 158 11.14 -6.84 -3.72
C HIS A 158 9.77 -7.41 -3.35
N ARG A 159 9.07 -8.00 -4.31
CA ARG A 159 7.79 -8.67 -4.10
C ARG A 159 7.98 -9.91 -3.23
N GLU A 160 7.11 -10.10 -2.23
CA GLU A 160 7.01 -11.36 -1.47
C GLU A 160 5.88 -12.26 -1.96
#